data_AF-X0YK71-F1
#
_entry.id   AF-X0YK71-F1
#
_cell.length_a   1.000
_cell.length_b   1.000
_cell.length_c   1.000
_cell.angle_alpha   90.00
_cell.angle_beta   90.00
_cell.angle_gamma   90.00
#
_symmetry.space_group_name_H-M   'P 1'
#
loop_
_entity.id
_entity.type
_entity.pdbx_description
1 polymer ?
#
loop_
_entity_poly.entity_id
_entity_poly.type
_entity_poly.pdbx_seq_one_letter_code
_entity_poly.pdbx_strand_id
1 'polypeptide(L)'
;GRAKLWLSGCPDFELAVGRGPLAYVATVREGPRWQIVELAHREGAEGVARNLMAGVLASARTVGTEQVQITLPSWMGSEEMFASLATGVQRKRELVFLRLHDVGGFLELAAPILTRRADAAGLALTLAVQGTPGHRLEVGSGDTDLALSVGPSHLAALLYNGEAMGELLKAKAVKVRPESEASLQRLCDLFPPTRAGRFPMDGY
;
A
#
# COMPACT_ATOMS: atom_id res chain seq x y z
N GLY A 1 -13.10 19.54 8.76
CA GLY A 1 -12.72 18.71 7.60
C GLY A 1 -13.98 18.17 6.96
N ARG A 2 -14.08 18.15 5.63
CA ARG A 2 -15.20 17.48 4.93
C ARG A 2 -14.87 16.00 4.78
N ALA A 3 -15.82 15.14 5.12
CA ALA A 3 -15.68 13.68 5.06
C ALA A 3 -15.68 13.17 3.60
N LYS A 4 -15.02 12.02 3.42
CA LYS A 4 -14.42 11.46 2.20
C LYS A 4 -15.37 10.86 1.14
N LEU A 5 -16.67 10.88 1.38
CA LEU A 5 -17.66 10.24 0.48
C LEU A 5 -18.38 11.22 -0.47
N TRP A 6 -17.93 12.47 -0.55
CA TRP A 6 -18.48 13.44 -1.48
C TRP A 6 -17.38 13.94 -2.41
N LEU A 7 -17.06 13.14 -3.43
CA LEU A 7 -16.79 13.76 -4.73
C LEU A 7 -18.00 14.65 -5.04
N SER A 8 -17.81 15.84 -5.60
CA SER A 8 -18.97 16.69 -5.90
C SER A 8 -19.82 16.15 -7.06
N GLY A 9 -19.39 15.02 -7.67
CA GLY A 9 -20.13 14.24 -8.66
C GLY A 9 -20.06 12.73 -8.43
N CYS A 10 -20.95 12.00 -9.11
CA CYS A 10 -20.93 10.53 -9.15
C CYS A 10 -19.82 10.05 -10.11
N PRO A 11 -18.98 9.07 -9.73
CA PRO A 11 -18.01 8.51 -10.66
C PRO A 11 -18.67 7.77 -11.82
N ASP A 12 -18.15 7.97 -13.02
CA ASP A 12 -18.44 7.14 -14.18
C ASP A 12 -17.48 5.95 -14.20
N PHE A 13 -18.02 4.75 -14.34
CA PHE A 13 -17.26 3.50 -14.35
C PHE A 13 -17.15 2.94 -15.76
N GLU A 14 -15.92 2.68 -16.19
CA GLU A 14 -15.63 1.93 -17.41
C GLU A 14 -15.03 0.57 -17.04
N LEU A 15 -15.76 -0.48 -17.40
CA LEU A 15 -15.40 -1.87 -17.13
C LEU A 15 -14.99 -2.55 -18.43
N ALA A 16 -13.79 -3.12 -18.47
CA ALA A 16 -13.40 -4.02 -19.54
C ALA A 16 -13.56 -5.47 -19.06
N VAL A 17 -14.61 -6.14 -19.56
CA VAL A 17 -14.82 -7.59 -19.38
C VAL A 17 -14.58 -8.29 -20.70
N GLY A 18 -13.51 -9.09 -20.79
CA GLY A 18 -13.24 -9.97 -21.93
C GLY A 18 -13.22 -11.44 -21.50
N ARG A 19 -12.75 -12.34 -22.38
CA ARG A 19 -12.40 -13.73 -21.99
C ARG A 19 -11.18 -13.81 -21.05
N GLY A 20 -10.58 -12.66 -20.72
CA GLY A 20 -9.40 -12.53 -19.88
C GLY A 20 -9.68 -11.93 -18.49
N PRO A 21 -8.64 -11.69 -17.69
CA PRO A 21 -8.76 -11.14 -16.34
C PRO A 21 -9.42 -9.75 -16.32
N LEU A 22 -10.12 -9.47 -15.22
CA LEU A 22 -10.95 -8.28 -15.04
C LEU A 22 -10.10 -7.03 -14.74
N ALA A 23 -10.45 -5.89 -15.37
CA ALA A 23 -9.97 -4.56 -15.02
C ALA A 23 -11.07 -3.51 -15.15
N TYR A 24 -11.02 -2.46 -14.33
CA TYR A 24 -11.88 -1.28 -14.46
C TYR A 24 -11.14 0.00 -14.11
N VAL A 25 -11.70 1.10 -14.60
CA VAL A 25 -11.32 2.47 -14.22
C VAL A 25 -12.56 3.24 -13.83
N ALA A 26 -12.47 4.02 -12.75
CA ALA A 26 -13.52 4.91 -12.30
C ALA A 26 -13.01 6.34 -12.38
N THR A 27 -13.82 7.24 -12.95
CA THR A 27 -13.41 8.63 -13.16
C THR A 27 -14.47 9.63 -12.73
N VAL A 28 -14.04 10.83 -12.37
CA VAL A 28 -14.90 11.95 -12.01
C VAL A 28 -14.44 13.17 -12.79
N ARG A 29 -15.41 13.92 -13.33
CA ARG A 29 -15.15 15.16 -14.08
C ARG A 29 -15.77 16.35 -13.36
N GLU A 30 -14.94 17.32 -13.00
CA GLU A 30 -15.35 18.57 -12.34
C GLU A 30 -14.78 19.77 -13.12
N GLY A 31 -15.58 20.35 -14.01
CA GLY A 31 -15.15 21.46 -14.88
C GLY A 31 -13.98 21.04 -15.80
N PRO A 32 -12.84 21.77 -15.81
CA PRO A 32 -11.69 21.44 -16.67
C PRO A 32 -10.82 20.30 -16.12
N ARG A 33 -11.17 19.72 -14.96
CA ARG A 33 -10.41 18.67 -14.29
C ARG A 33 -11.06 17.31 -14.47
N TRP A 34 -10.24 16.32 -14.80
CA TRP A 34 -10.65 14.92 -14.84
C TRP A 34 -9.78 14.12 -13.89
N GLN A 35 -10.40 13.40 -12.96
CA GLN A 35 -9.71 12.58 -11.99
C GLN A 35 -10.06 11.12 -12.21
N ILE A 36 -9.04 10.25 -12.26
CA ILE A 36 -9.22 8.81 -12.08
C ILE A 36 -9.18 8.56 -10.58
N VAL A 37 -10.32 8.19 -10.04
CA VAL A 37 -10.50 7.94 -8.61
C VAL A 37 -10.19 6.50 -8.25
N GLU A 38 -10.25 5.60 -9.22
CA GLU A 38 -9.86 4.21 -9.03
C GLU A 38 -9.36 3.57 -10.33
N LEU A 39 -8.29 2.79 -10.22
CA LEU A 39 -7.83 1.85 -11.24
C LEU A 39 -7.57 0.53 -10.55
N ALA A 40 -8.33 -0.50 -10.92
CA ALA A 40 -8.17 -1.82 -10.35
C ALA A 40 -8.13 -2.87 -11.44
N HIS A 41 -7.22 -3.83 -11.28
CA HIS A 41 -7.11 -4.97 -12.17
C HIS A 41 -6.69 -6.22 -11.39
N ARG A 42 -7.03 -7.39 -11.94
CA ARG A 42 -6.45 -8.66 -11.48
C ARG A 42 -5.06 -8.84 -12.09
N GLU A 43 -4.29 -9.75 -11.50
CA GLU A 43 -3.03 -10.22 -12.07
C GLU A 43 -3.27 -10.74 -13.51
N GLY A 44 -2.40 -10.33 -14.43
CA GLY A 44 -2.51 -10.66 -15.86
C GLY A 44 -3.41 -9.72 -16.67
N ALA A 45 -4.07 -8.74 -16.03
CA ALA A 45 -4.91 -7.74 -16.69
C ALA A 45 -4.22 -6.38 -16.89
N GLU A 46 -2.89 -6.30 -16.75
CA GLU A 46 -2.11 -5.06 -16.84
C GLU A 46 -2.28 -4.39 -18.21
N GLY A 47 -2.27 -5.18 -19.30
CA GLY A 47 -2.51 -4.67 -20.65
C GLY A 47 -3.92 -4.11 -20.84
N VAL A 48 -4.92 -4.71 -20.19
CA VAL A 48 -6.31 -4.24 -20.22
C VAL A 48 -6.45 -2.94 -19.42
N ALA A 49 -5.85 -2.87 -18.23
CA ALA A 49 -5.80 -1.66 -17.40
C ALA A 49 -5.13 -0.49 -18.14
N ARG A 50 -4.03 -0.78 -18.87
CA ARG A 50 -3.37 0.21 -19.72
C ARG A 50 -4.27 0.72 -20.86
N ASN A 51 -5.03 -0.16 -21.50
CA ASN A 51 -5.95 0.23 -22.58
C ASN A 51 -7.12 1.07 -22.07
N LEU A 52 -7.69 0.72 -20.91
CA LEU A 52 -8.70 1.54 -20.23
C LEU A 52 -8.15 2.95 -19.93
N MET A 53 -6.92 3.02 -19.42
CA MET A 53 -6.27 4.31 -19.17
C MET A 53 -6.07 5.14 -20.44
N ALA A 54 -5.61 4.49 -21.52
CA ALA A 54 -5.45 5.14 -22.82
C ALA A 54 -6.80 5.68 -23.36
N GLY A 55 -7.89 4.94 -23.14
CA GLY A 55 -9.25 5.37 -23.45
C GLY A 55 -9.67 6.62 -22.68
N VAL A 56 -9.47 6.63 -21.36
CA VAL A 56 -9.74 7.81 -20.51
C VAL A 56 -8.95 9.04 -20.99
N LEU A 57 -7.66 8.87 -21.28
CA LEU A 57 -6.81 9.97 -21.77
C LEU A 57 -7.24 10.47 -23.17
N ALA A 58 -7.67 9.57 -24.05
CA ALA A 58 -8.19 9.95 -25.37
C ALA A 58 -9.50 10.75 -25.23
N SER A 59 -10.43 10.26 -24.39
CA SER A 59 -11.69 10.95 -24.09
C SER A 59 -11.45 12.32 -23.46
N ALA A 60 -10.49 12.44 -22.53
CA ALA A 60 -10.08 13.70 -21.92
C ALA A 60 -9.58 14.73 -22.95
N ARG A 61 -8.80 14.29 -23.94
CA ARG A 61 -8.35 15.15 -25.03
C ARG A 61 -9.52 15.63 -25.90
N THR A 62 -10.46 14.75 -26.22
CA THR A 62 -11.62 15.10 -27.05
C THR A 62 -12.51 16.16 -26.41
N VAL A 63 -12.65 16.16 -25.09
CA VAL A 63 -13.47 17.14 -24.37
C VAL A 63 -12.69 18.37 -23.89
N GLY A 64 -11.41 18.51 -24.28
CA GLY A 64 -10.59 19.68 -23.96
C GLY A 64 -10.16 19.77 -22.50
N THR A 65 -10.03 18.66 -21.79
CA THR A 65 -9.49 18.62 -20.42
C THR A 65 -7.99 18.96 -20.42
N GLU A 66 -7.58 19.91 -19.59
CA GLU A 66 -6.17 20.34 -19.48
C GLU A 66 -5.30 19.32 -18.74
N GLN A 67 -5.87 18.66 -17.72
CA GLN A 67 -5.14 17.73 -16.86
C GLN A 67 -6.01 16.54 -16.44
N VAL A 68 -5.41 15.35 -16.51
CA VAL A 68 -5.94 14.13 -15.90
C VAL A 68 -5.09 13.76 -14.68
N GLN A 69 -5.72 13.55 -13.52
CA GLN A 69 -5.04 13.18 -12.28
C GLN A 69 -5.32 11.73 -11.90
N ILE A 70 -4.29 11.02 -11.44
CA ILE A 70 -4.40 9.69 -10.84
C ILE A 70 -3.40 9.56 -9.68
N THR A 71 -3.79 8.86 -8.62
CA THR A 71 -2.88 8.46 -7.53
C THR A 71 -2.59 6.98 -7.66
N LEU A 72 -1.31 6.62 -7.72
CA LEU A 72 -0.86 5.24 -7.89
C LEU A 72 0.16 4.85 -6.82
N PRO A 73 0.22 3.57 -6.42
CA PRO A 73 1.29 3.08 -5.56
C PRO A 73 2.67 3.25 -6.23
N SER A 74 3.67 3.65 -5.46
CA SER A 74 5.03 3.91 -5.97
C SER A 74 5.69 2.70 -6.63
N TRP A 75 5.33 1.49 -6.22
CA TRP A 75 5.89 0.24 -6.74
C TRP A 75 5.20 -0.26 -8.02
N MET A 76 4.07 0.34 -8.44
CA MET A 76 3.28 -0.14 -9.59
C MET A 76 4.00 0.06 -10.94
N GLY A 77 5.27 0.52 -10.95
CA GLY A 77 6.04 0.72 -12.18
C GLY A 77 5.32 1.64 -13.17
N SER A 78 4.50 2.55 -12.64
CA SER A 78 3.59 3.42 -13.40
C SER A 78 4.33 4.25 -14.46
N GLU A 79 5.64 4.43 -14.29
CA GLU A 79 6.50 5.09 -15.25
C GLU A 79 6.56 4.33 -16.58
N GLU A 80 6.81 3.02 -16.59
CA GLU A 80 6.84 2.28 -17.87
C GLU A 80 5.43 2.10 -18.45
N MET A 81 4.45 1.83 -17.60
CA MET A 81 3.07 1.59 -18.03
C MET A 81 2.43 2.83 -18.67
N PHE A 82 2.72 4.03 -18.14
CA PHE A 82 2.06 5.28 -18.55
C PHE A 82 2.97 6.33 -19.19
N ALA A 83 4.31 6.19 -19.19
CA ALA A 83 5.20 7.18 -19.85
C ALA A 83 4.90 7.33 -21.34
N SER A 84 4.40 6.27 -21.98
CA SER A 84 3.99 6.31 -23.39
C SER A 84 2.62 6.97 -23.62
N LEU A 85 1.82 7.19 -22.57
CA LEU A 85 0.43 7.61 -22.68
C LEU A 85 0.23 9.11 -22.45
N ALA A 86 1.14 9.78 -21.74
CA ALA A 86 1.02 11.19 -21.39
C ALA A 86 2.32 11.98 -21.59
N THR A 87 2.20 13.20 -22.08
CA THR A 87 3.27 14.21 -22.12
C THR A 87 3.14 15.16 -20.93
N GLY A 88 4.26 15.58 -20.32
CA GLY A 88 4.22 16.59 -19.24
C GLY A 88 3.75 16.07 -17.88
N VAL A 89 4.11 14.84 -17.51
CA VAL A 89 3.74 14.22 -16.23
C VAL A 89 4.30 15.01 -15.04
N GLN A 90 3.41 15.61 -14.25
CA GLN A 90 3.74 16.20 -12.96
C GLN A 90 3.51 15.19 -11.84
N ARG A 91 4.45 15.11 -10.90
CA ARG A 91 4.40 14.15 -9.78
C ARG A 91 4.24 14.90 -8.46
N LYS A 92 3.35 14.40 -7.62
CA LYS A 92 3.27 14.75 -6.20
C LYS A 92 3.27 13.47 -5.39
N ARG A 93 4.10 13.41 -4.35
CA ARG A 93 4.05 12.31 -3.39
C ARG A 93 2.94 12.58 -2.39
N GLU A 94 2.08 11.59 -2.22
CA GLU A 94 1.11 11.57 -1.14
C GLU A 94 1.49 10.46 -0.16
N LEU A 95 1.27 10.71 1.13
CA LEU A 95 1.57 9.78 2.20
C LEU A 95 0.26 9.33 2.82
N VAL A 96 0.15 8.02 3.06
CA VAL A 96 -0.93 7.48 3.88
C VAL A 96 -0.45 7.40 5.31
N PHE A 97 -1.16 8.10 6.19
CA PHE A 97 -0.91 8.07 7.62
C PHE A 97 -1.79 7.01 8.27
N LEU A 98 -1.17 6.04 8.92
CA LEU A 98 -1.85 5.03 9.71
C LEU A 98 -1.73 5.38 11.19
N ARG A 99 -2.87 5.42 11.89
CA ARG A 99 -2.93 5.56 13.34
C ARG A 99 -3.57 4.34 13.94
N LEU A 100 -2.84 3.66 14.84
CA LEU A 100 -3.43 2.63 15.69
C LEU A 100 -4.12 3.30 16.87
N HIS A 101 -5.43 3.06 17.00
CA HIS A 101 -6.25 3.55 18.12
C HIS A 101 -6.27 2.58 19.30
N ASP A 102 -6.36 1.28 19.02
CA ASP A 102 -6.29 0.20 20.00
C ASP A 102 -5.10 -0.70 19.63
N VAL A 103 -4.02 -0.58 20.40
CA VAL A 103 -2.80 -1.36 20.17
C VAL A 103 -2.99 -2.82 20.61
N GLY A 104 -3.76 -3.07 21.67
CA GLY A 104 -4.02 -4.42 22.17
C GLY A 104 -4.82 -5.24 21.16
N GLY A 105 -5.98 -4.74 20.77
CA GLY A 105 -6.81 -5.39 19.75
C GLY A 105 -6.10 -5.52 18.40
N PHE A 106 -5.26 -4.54 18.03
CA PHE A 106 -4.44 -4.67 16.82
C PHE A 106 -3.41 -5.81 16.91
N LEU A 107 -2.72 -5.96 18.05
CA LEU A 107 -1.77 -7.06 18.25
C LEU A 107 -2.47 -8.42 18.23
N GLU A 108 -3.65 -8.54 18.83
CA GLU A 108 -4.47 -9.75 18.77
C GLU A 108 -4.84 -10.13 17.33
N LEU A 109 -5.24 -9.15 16.51
CA LEU A 109 -5.53 -9.35 15.09
C LEU A 109 -4.28 -9.69 14.25
N ALA A 110 -3.13 -9.12 14.61
CA ALA A 110 -1.87 -9.34 13.92
C ALA A 110 -1.18 -10.67 14.30
N ALA A 111 -1.49 -11.22 15.49
CA ALA A 111 -0.83 -12.40 16.01
C ALA A 111 -0.86 -13.62 15.07
N PRO A 112 -1.98 -13.98 14.42
CA PRO A 112 -2.02 -15.16 13.55
C PRO A 112 -1.10 -15.03 12.32
N ILE A 113 -1.02 -13.85 11.71
CA ILE A 113 -0.17 -13.64 10.54
C ILE A 113 1.30 -13.54 10.94
N LEU A 114 1.62 -12.89 12.06
CA LEU A 114 2.98 -12.79 12.57
C LEU A 114 3.51 -14.14 13.06
N THR A 115 2.67 -14.95 13.71
CA THR A 115 3.02 -16.34 14.11
C THR A 115 3.40 -17.15 12.88
N ARG A 116 2.53 -17.18 11.87
CA ARG A 116 2.78 -17.93 10.64
C ARG A 116 4.08 -17.51 9.94
N ARG A 117 4.35 -16.20 9.87
CA ARG A 117 5.57 -15.69 9.25
C ARG A 117 6.81 -15.97 10.09
N ALA A 118 6.72 -15.86 11.41
CA ALA A 118 7.80 -16.20 12.33
C ALA A 118 8.16 -17.68 12.24
N ASP A 119 7.16 -18.57 12.25
CA ASP A 119 7.36 -20.02 12.09
C ASP A 119 8.00 -20.35 10.74
N ALA A 120 7.50 -19.77 9.65
CA ALA A 120 8.07 -19.97 8.31
C ALA A 120 9.53 -19.49 8.21
N ALA A 121 9.89 -18.47 8.99
CA ALA A 121 11.25 -17.94 9.06
C ALA A 121 12.13 -18.64 10.12
N GLY A 122 11.58 -19.61 10.88
CA GLY A 122 12.29 -20.30 11.96
C GLY A 122 12.62 -19.39 13.16
N LEU A 123 11.74 -18.46 13.49
CA LEU A 123 11.94 -17.44 14.52
C LEU A 123 11.11 -17.70 15.78
N ALA A 124 11.69 -17.36 16.93
CA ALA A 124 10.97 -16.99 18.14
C ALA A 124 10.99 -15.46 18.26
N LEU A 125 9.87 -14.82 17.89
CA LEU A 125 9.74 -13.36 17.82
C LEU A 125 9.17 -12.79 19.11
N THR A 126 9.92 -11.87 19.73
CA THR A 126 9.41 -10.96 20.77
C THR A 126 9.21 -9.56 20.19
N LEU A 127 7.97 -9.13 20.02
CA LEU A 127 7.59 -7.81 19.50
C LEU A 127 7.12 -6.89 20.63
N ALA A 128 7.76 -5.73 20.80
CA ALA A 128 7.35 -4.69 21.73
C ALA A 128 6.93 -3.41 21.00
N VAL A 129 5.76 -2.85 21.34
CA VAL A 129 5.30 -1.60 20.73
C VAL A 129 5.80 -0.39 21.54
N GLN A 130 6.53 0.51 20.88
CA GLN A 130 7.16 1.66 21.53
C GLN A 130 6.08 2.64 22.06
N GLY A 131 6.31 3.19 23.26
CA GLY A 131 5.39 4.16 23.86
C GLY A 131 4.11 3.57 24.42
N THR A 132 3.92 2.26 24.37
CA THR A 132 2.74 1.56 24.92
C THR A 132 3.19 0.45 25.87
N PRO A 133 3.46 0.77 27.15
CA PRO A 133 3.87 -0.22 28.15
C PRO A 133 2.87 -1.39 28.22
N GLY A 134 3.40 -2.61 28.41
CA GLY A 134 2.60 -3.83 28.49
C GLY A 134 2.12 -4.39 27.14
N HIS A 135 2.18 -3.62 26.06
CA HIS A 135 1.78 -4.10 24.73
C HIS A 135 2.96 -4.77 24.04
N ARG A 136 3.04 -6.08 24.26
CA ARG A 136 4.02 -6.97 23.63
C ARG A 136 3.32 -8.18 23.04
N LEU A 137 3.96 -8.80 22.06
CA LEU A 137 3.50 -10.00 21.40
C LEU A 137 4.69 -10.96 21.28
N GLU A 138 4.52 -12.19 21.76
CA GLU A 138 5.50 -13.26 21.64
C GLU A 138 4.89 -14.32 20.72
N VAL A 139 5.54 -14.59 19.58
CA VAL A 139 5.01 -15.48 18.53
C VAL A 139 6.13 -16.24 17.84
N GLY A 140 5.77 -17.36 17.23
CA GLY A 140 6.71 -18.24 16.55
C GLY A 140 7.39 -19.22 17.50
N SER A 141 7.73 -20.40 16.99
CA SER A 141 8.34 -21.48 17.77
C SER A 141 9.70 -21.94 17.23
N GLY A 142 10.40 -21.08 16.51
CA GLY A 142 11.71 -21.41 15.93
C GLY A 142 12.88 -21.23 16.90
N ASP A 143 14.06 -21.70 16.49
CA ASP A 143 15.27 -21.69 17.33
C ASP A 143 16.03 -20.36 17.31
N THR A 144 15.63 -19.42 16.44
CA THR A 144 16.29 -18.12 16.33
C THR A 144 15.49 -17.05 17.07
N ASP A 145 16.03 -16.58 18.20
CA ASP A 145 15.45 -15.47 18.95
C ASP A 145 15.61 -14.14 18.19
N LEU A 146 14.48 -13.44 18.00
CA LEU A 146 14.46 -12.10 17.44
C LEU A 146 13.59 -11.20 18.30
N ALA A 147 14.17 -10.15 18.87
CA ALA A 147 13.43 -9.11 19.56
C ALA A 147 13.30 -7.87 18.68
N LEU A 148 12.07 -7.39 18.51
CA LEU A 148 11.72 -6.26 17.67
C LEU A 148 11.02 -5.19 18.50
N SER A 149 11.45 -3.95 18.39
CA SER A 149 10.76 -2.80 19.00
C SER A 149 10.46 -1.75 17.95
N VAL A 150 9.17 -1.42 17.79
CA VAL A 150 8.69 -0.57 16.71
C VAL A 150 7.52 0.31 17.18
N GLY A 151 7.42 1.52 16.66
CA GLY A 151 6.30 2.42 16.95
C GLY A 151 4.97 1.89 16.38
N PRO A 152 3.82 2.24 16.99
CA PRO A 152 2.52 1.68 16.61
C PRO A 152 2.17 1.94 15.13
N SER A 153 2.31 3.18 14.65
CA SER A 153 2.06 3.51 13.24
C SER A 153 3.01 2.80 12.27
N HIS A 154 4.27 2.60 12.66
CA HIS A 154 5.23 1.87 11.84
C HIS A 154 4.92 0.37 11.78
N LEU A 155 4.47 -0.23 12.88
CA LEU A 155 4.03 -1.63 12.91
C LEU A 155 2.83 -1.84 11.97
N ALA A 156 1.85 -0.94 12.01
CA ALA A 156 0.71 -0.97 11.10
C ALA A 156 1.14 -0.86 9.63
N ALA A 157 2.04 0.08 9.33
CA ALA A 157 2.59 0.27 7.99
C ALA A 157 3.35 -0.96 7.49
N LEU A 158 4.18 -1.58 8.34
CA LEU A 158 4.96 -2.77 7.99
C LEU A 158 4.09 -4.01 7.77
N LEU A 159 3.03 -4.18 8.56
CA LEU A 159 2.07 -5.27 8.34
C LEU A 159 1.27 -5.08 7.05
N TYR A 160 0.95 -3.83 6.71
CA TYR A 160 0.28 -3.49 5.46
C TYR A 160 1.19 -3.70 4.24
N ASN A 161 2.41 -3.12 4.26
CA ASN A 161 3.43 -3.28 3.23
C ASN A 161 4.84 -3.11 3.83
N GLY A 162 5.64 -4.17 3.81
CA GLY A 162 6.98 -4.20 4.39
C GLY A 162 8.05 -3.40 3.64
N GLU A 163 7.73 -2.79 2.50
CA GLU A 163 8.67 -2.00 1.68
C GLU A 163 9.30 -0.83 2.45
N ALA A 164 8.63 -0.31 3.48
CA ALA A 164 9.15 0.77 4.33
C ALA A 164 10.25 0.31 5.32
N MET A 165 10.51 -0.99 5.47
CA MET A 165 11.45 -1.52 6.47
C MET A 165 12.85 -0.89 6.37
N GLY A 166 13.40 -0.81 5.15
CA GLY A 166 14.74 -0.25 4.93
C GLY A 166 14.87 1.20 5.40
N GLU A 167 13.88 2.04 5.11
CA GLU A 167 13.88 3.45 5.54
C GLU A 167 13.65 3.59 7.04
N LEU A 168 12.81 2.75 7.64
CA LEU A 168 12.57 2.74 9.08
C LEU A 168 13.81 2.29 9.89
N LEU A 169 14.60 1.36 9.35
CA LEU A 169 15.88 0.95 9.92
C LEU A 169 16.90 2.10 9.86
N LYS A 170 17.04 2.76 8.70
CA LYS A 170 17.93 3.94 8.55
C LYS A 170 17.55 5.08 9.51
N ALA A 171 16.25 5.30 9.70
CA ALA A 171 15.72 6.31 10.62
C ALA A 171 15.79 5.89 12.11
N LYS A 172 16.27 4.68 12.42
CA LYS A 172 16.29 4.09 13.78
C LYS A 172 14.91 4.03 14.44
N ALA A 173 13.85 3.99 13.62
CA ALA A 173 12.46 3.90 14.05
C ALA A 173 12.07 2.45 14.43
N VAL A 174 12.82 1.49 13.90
CA VAL A 174 12.74 0.06 14.23
C VAL A 174 14.04 -0.34 14.91
N LYS A 175 13.94 -1.03 16.04
CA LYS A 175 15.09 -1.59 16.77
C LYS A 175 14.99 -3.10 16.77
N VAL A 176 16.07 -3.78 16.41
CA VAL A 176 16.13 -5.25 16.34
C VAL A 176 17.26 -5.76 17.21
N ARG A 177 17.06 -6.93 17.85
CA ARG A 177 18.08 -7.64 18.60
C ARG A 177 18.01 -9.16 18.30
N PRO A 178 19.14 -9.83 18.05
CA PRO A 178 20.47 -9.23 17.86
C PRO A 178 20.50 -8.33 16.62
N GLU A 179 21.29 -7.26 16.63
CA GLU A 179 21.47 -6.40 15.46
C GLU A 179 22.55 -7.02 14.57
N SER A 180 22.12 -7.77 13.56
CA SER A 180 23.00 -8.47 12.62
C SER A 180 22.40 -8.44 11.22
N GLU A 181 23.23 -8.61 10.19
CA GLU A 181 22.75 -8.72 8.80
C GLU A 181 21.71 -9.84 8.63
N ALA A 182 21.94 -10.98 9.29
CA ALA A 182 20.98 -12.08 9.30
C ALA A 182 19.63 -11.65 9.92
N SER A 183 19.65 -10.94 11.05
CA SER A 183 18.43 -10.43 11.69
C SER A 183 17.68 -9.45 10.79
N LEU A 184 18.40 -8.58 10.08
CA LEU A 184 17.81 -7.62 9.14
C LEU A 184 17.16 -8.33 7.95
N GLN A 185 17.78 -9.40 7.44
CA GLN A 185 17.19 -10.22 6.39
C GLN A 185 15.89 -10.90 6.86
N ARG A 186 15.87 -11.41 8.10
CA ARG A 186 14.67 -12.03 8.71
C ARG A 186 13.52 -11.05 8.91
N LEU A 187 13.80 -9.77 9.10
CA LEU A 187 12.75 -8.74 9.16
C LEU A 187 11.98 -8.62 7.82
N CYS A 188 12.66 -8.82 6.69
CA CYS A 188 12.01 -8.83 5.38
C CYS A 188 11.08 -10.05 5.20
N ASP A 189 11.40 -11.19 5.83
CA ASP A 189 10.54 -12.38 5.81
C ASP A 189 9.29 -12.17 6.69
N LEU A 190 9.45 -11.50 7.84
CA LEU A 190 8.35 -11.13 8.74
C LEU A 190 7.43 -10.05 8.17
N PHE A 191 8.01 -9.08 7.45
CA PHE A 191 7.31 -7.96 6.83
C PHE A 191 7.69 -7.91 5.36
N PRO A 192 7.12 -8.80 4.52
CA PRO A 192 7.42 -8.79 3.10
C PRO A 192 6.80 -7.57 2.42
N PRO A 193 7.39 -7.09 1.31
CA PRO A 193 6.73 -6.12 0.45
C PRO A 193 5.51 -6.78 -0.18
N THR A 194 4.33 -6.53 0.39
CA THR A 194 3.06 -7.13 -0.06
C THR A 194 2.64 -6.57 -1.40
N ARG A 195 3.15 -5.38 -1.78
CA ARG A 195 2.70 -4.61 -2.94
C ARG A 195 1.17 -4.52 -2.95
N ALA A 196 0.57 -4.38 -1.77
CA ALA A 196 -0.85 -4.17 -1.65
C ALA A 196 -1.19 -2.80 -2.26
N GLY A 197 -1.84 -2.84 -3.43
CA GLY A 197 -2.16 -1.66 -4.26
C GLY A 197 -3.61 -1.27 -4.23
N ARG A 198 -4.35 -1.76 -3.23
CA ARG A 198 -5.70 -1.28 -3.01
C ARG A 198 -5.61 -0.02 -2.17
N PHE A 199 -5.68 1.12 -2.84
CA PHE A 199 -6.45 2.21 -2.27
C PHE A 199 -7.89 1.95 -2.71
N PRO A 200 -8.71 1.17 -1.96
CA PRO A 200 -10.14 1.37 -2.12
C PRO A 200 -10.38 2.86 -1.89
N MET A 201 -11.43 3.44 -2.48
CA MET A 201 -11.85 4.79 -2.15
C MET A 201 -12.11 4.88 -0.63
N ASP A 202 -11.07 5.16 0.16
CA ASP A 202 -11.11 5.53 1.58
C ASP A 202 -9.72 5.67 2.19
N GLY A 203 -9.65 6.56 3.18
CA GLY A 203 -8.58 6.57 4.17
C GLY A 203 -8.28 7.94 4.77
N TYR A 204 -9.29 8.55 5.41
CA TYR A 204 -9.23 9.74 6.32
C TYR A 204 -8.92 11.13 5.75
#